data_AF-A0A1D3JG07-F1
#
_entry.id   AF-A0A1D3JG07-F1
#
_cell.length_a   1.000
_cell.length_b   1.000
_cell.length_c   1.000
_cell.angle_alpha   90.00
_cell.angle_beta   90.00
_cell.angle_gamma   90.00
#
_symmetry.space_group_name_H-M   'P 1'
#
loop_
_entity.id
_entity.type
_entity.pdbx_description
1 polymer ?
#
loop_
_entity_poly.entity_id
_entity_poly.type
_entity_poly.pdbx_seq_one_letter_code
_entity_poly.pdbx_strand_id
1 'polypeptide(L)'
;MLNKISSYNKFFETKFDDCAELLETFKHENVKPKSKNGCNSFVKDDIFRNISSPEKICEQFKDMYDSLYGNIGESSRSSSDKYVLVFLNYWLNDKLRDKDKNILVSVQKFYEKIKENDSSFFKDNLLYENLCNMEYSDFEYMKVLYELYNYKRKIHNIMINGGTDQSAVLCEQYTKACYLKYKESIYKCLNGSYNFLKDLKTFKRIYEISINKSTDHGEKCKPHHLIPLPEYDDVLREYNNPKKEQFQRIITITILVPLLALSFPFISSNTFTPMRQYVSEKIKKTRNILMNMDENRKQFLLHSPDFDNEISDNGEHKIGYYSVRNF
;
A
#
# COMPACT_ATOMS: atom_id res chain seq x y z
N MET A 1 26.35 -17.40 -3.41
CA MET A 1 25.89 -16.01 -3.24
C MET A 1 24.71 -15.80 -4.20
N LEU A 2 23.50 -15.68 -3.67
CA LEU A 2 22.32 -15.42 -4.50
C LEU A 2 22.47 -14.04 -5.16
N ASN A 3 22.14 -13.92 -6.44
CA ASN A 3 22.01 -12.61 -7.07
C ASN A 3 20.94 -11.82 -6.28
N LYS A 4 21.37 -10.79 -5.53
CA LYS A 4 20.54 -10.07 -4.55
C LYS A 4 19.22 -9.59 -5.18
N ILE A 5 19.30 -9.05 -6.38
CA ILE A 5 18.16 -8.50 -7.13
C ILE A 5 17.18 -9.61 -7.57
N SER A 6 17.69 -10.74 -8.06
CA SER A 6 16.85 -11.90 -8.43
C SER A 6 16.08 -12.45 -7.22
N SER A 7 16.68 -12.39 -6.04
CA SER A 7 16.09 -12.88 -4.80
C SER A 7 14.95 -11.99 -4.29
N TYR A 8 15.06 -10.67 -4.49
CA TYR A 8 14.02 -9.72 -4.09
C TYR A 8 12.73 -9.92 -4.89
N ASN A 9 12.85 -10.08 -6.20
CA ASN A 9 11.70 -10.38 -7.05
C ASN A 9 11.02 -11.69 -6.66
N LYS A 10 11.81 -12.73 -6.43
CA LYS A 10 11.26 -14.03 -6.04
C LYS A 10 10.57 -13.97 -4.68
N PHE A 11 11.09 -13.18 -3.74
CA PHE A 11 10.38 -12.89 -2.49
C PHE A 11 8.99 -12.30 -2.76
N PHE A 12 8.90 -11.23 -3.55
CA PHE A 12 7.63 -10.57 -3.83
C PHE A 12 6.61 -11.46 -4.55
N GLU A 13 7.08 -12.33 -5.45
CA GLU A 13 6.23 -13.27 -6.19
C GLU A 13 5.71 -14.44 -5.33
N THR A 14 6.44 -14.86 -4.30
CA THR A 14 6.21 -16.17 -3.66
C THR A 14 5.92 -16.15 -2.17
N LYS A 15 6.44 -15.16 -1.42
CA LYS A 15 6.40 -15.15 0.06
C LYS A 15 5.92 -13.85 0.66
N PHE A 16 5.68 -12.81 -0.16
CA PHE A 16 5.27 -11.51 0.35
C PHE A 16 3.95 -11.56 1.11
N ASP A 17 2.93 -12.23 0.56
CA ASP A 17 1.59 -12.23 1.17
C ASP A 17 1.63 -12.89 2.57
N ASP A 18 2.34 -14.01 2.72
CA ASP A 18 2.60 -14.69 4.02
C ASP A 18 3.30 -13.76 5.03
N CYS A 19 4.37 -13.08 4.61
CA CYS A 19 5.15 -12.19 5.48
C CYS A 19 4.35 -10.94 5.86
N ALA A 20 3.58 -10.38 4.92
CA ALA A 20 2.75 -9.21 5.15
C ALA A 20 1.57 -9.53 6.09
N GLU A 21 1.02 -10.74 6.02
CA GLU A 21 0.00 -11.20 6.96
C GLU A 21 0.52 -11.28 8.38
N LEU A 22 1.68 -11.91 8.57
CA LEU A 22 2.32 -11.98 9.88
C LEU A 22 2.61 -10.59 10.47
N LEU A 23 2.98 -9.60 9.65
CA LEU A 23 3.19 -8.24 10.15
C LEU A 23 1.91 -7.55 10.60
N GLU A 24 0.76 -7.86 10.00
CA GLU A 24 -0.52 -7.31 10.46
C GLU A 24 -0.95 -7.92 11.79
N THR A 25 -0.66 -9.20 12.06
CA THR A 25 -0.98 -9.81 13.36
C THR A 25 -0.21 -9.13 14.49
N PHE A 26 1.08 -8.78 14.29
CA PHE A 26 1.86 -8.03 15.27
C PHE A 26 1.38 -6.59 15.52
N LYS A 27 0.58 -6.00 14.62
CA LYS A 27 -0.01 -4.66 14.83
C LYS A 27 -1.31 -4.72 15.62
N HIS A 28 -2.11 -5.76 15.39
CA HIS A 28 -3.47 -5.86 15.92
C HIS A 28 -3.55 -6.56 17.27
N GLU A 29 -2.66 -7.51 17.50
CA GLU A 29 -2.61 -8.23 18.75
C GLU A 29 -1.51 -7.63 19.64
N ASN A 30 -1.80 -7.45 20.94
CA ASN A 30 -0.74 -7.40 21.96
C ASN A 30 -0.08 -8.79 22.05
N VAL A 31 0.42 -9.32 20.93
CA VAL A 31 1.07 -10.63 20.86
C VAL A 31 2.21 -10.55 21.85
N LYS A 32 2.07 -11.27 22.96
CA LYS A 32 3.19 -11.44 23.86
C LYS A 32 4.25 -12.18 23.07
N PRO A 33 5.46 -11.64 22.97
CA PRO A 33 6.48 -12.27 22.16
C PRO A 33 6.68 -13.70 22.62
N LYS A 34 6.73 -14.64 21.68
CA LYS A 34 6.97 -16.05 22.00
C LYS A 34 8.37 -16.21 22.59
N SER A 35 9.33 -15.42 22.12
CA SER A 35 10.71 -15.46 22.62
C SER A 35 11.21 -14.09 23.09
N LYS A 36 11.23 -13.88 24.41
CA LYS A 36 11.84 -12.71 25.06
C LYS A 36 13.28 -12.92 25.52
N ASN A 37 13.75 -14.17 25.49
CA ASN A 37 15.03 -14.53 26.07
C ASN A 37 16.16 -13.74 25.39
N GLY A 38 17.05 -13.17 26.21
CA GLY A 38 18.17 -12.36 25.74
C GLY A 38 17.85 -10.95 25.23
N CYS A 39 16.59 -10.59 24.94
CA CYS A 39 16.27 -9.28 24.33
C CYS A 39 16.41 -8.09 25.28
N ASN A 40 16.25 -8.29 26.59
CA ASN A 40 16.46 -7.23 27.59
C ASN A 40 17.91 -6.71 27.63
N SER A 41 18.87 -7.47 27.09
CA SER A 41 20.28 -7.05 27.01
C SER A 41 20.49 -5.85 26.10
N PHE A 42 19.62 -5.65 25.11
CA PHE A 42 19.70 -4.56 24.13
C PHE A 42 19.48 -3.18 24.76
N VAL A 43 18.66 -3.09 25.81
CA VAL A 43 18.37 -1.81 26.50
C VAL A 43 19.62 -1.25 27.17
N LYS A 44 20.51 -2.12 27.63
CA LYS A 44 21.71 -1.75 28.40
C LYS A 44 22.95 -1.56 27.53
N ASP A 45 22.85 -1.81 26.23
CA ASP A 45 23.98 -1.81 25.32
C ASP A 45 24.04 -0.46 24.57
N ASP A 46 25.14 0.26 24.77
CA ASP A 46 25.35 1.59 24.22
C ASP A 46 25.30 1.62 22.68
N ILE A 47 25.58 0.50 22.00
CA ILE A 47 25.48 0.39 20.54
C ILE A 47 24.04 0.65 20.08
N PHE A 48 23.05 0.24 20.87
CA PHE A 48 21.63 0.33 20.52
C PHE A 48 20.93 1.54 21.15
N ARG A 49 21.67 2.45 21.82
CA ARG A 49 21.09 3.60 22.53
C ARG A 49 20.25 4.54 21.64
N ASN A 50 20.60 4.64 20.36
CA ASN A 50 19.89 5.48 19.38
C ASN A 50 18.74 4.73 18.68
N ILE A 51 18.58 3.44 18.94
CA ILE A 51 17.47 2.64 18.43
C ILE A 51 16.28 2.81 19.37
N SER A 52 15.10 3.08 18.82
CA SER A 52 13.87 3.15 19.62
C SER A 52 13.41 1.74 19.98
N SER A 53 13.32 1.44 21.28
CA SER A 53 12.86 0.15 21.81
C SER A 53 13.58 -1.07 21.19
N PRO A 54 14.92 -1.16 21.28
CA PRO A 54 15.68 -2.23 20.64
C PRO A 54 15.33 -3.62 21.17
N GLU A 55 14.89 -3.73 22.43
CA GLU A 55 14.36 -4.96 23.02
C GLU A 55 13.10 -5.46 22.30
N LYS A 56 12.20 -4.56 21.91
CA LYS A 56 10.98 -4.93 21.17
C LYS A 56 11.31 -5.34 19.73
N ILE A 57 12.30 -4.70 19.12
CA ILE A 57 12.79 -5.09 17.79
C ILE A 57 13.37 -6.50 17.86
N CYS A 58 14.15 -6.82 18.91
CA CYS A 58 14.65 -8.18 19.15
C CYS A 58 13.52 -9.19 19.29
N GLU A 59 12.55 -8.91 20.16
CA GLU A 59 11.38 -9.77 20.38
C GLU A 59 10.61 -10.05 19.07
N GLN A 60 10.29 -9.00 18.30
CA GLN A 60 9.58 -9.12 17.02
C GLN A 60 10.41 -9.87 15.97
N PHE A 61 11.71 -9.61 15.91
CA PHE A 61 12.60 -10.29 14.96
C PHE A 61 12.68 -11.79 15.23
N LYS A 62 12.83 -12.18 16.51
CA LYS A 62 12.83 -13.58 16.93
C LYS A 62 11.52 -14.26 16.58
N ASP A 63 10.39 -13.63 16.89
CA ASP A 63 9.07 -14.19 16.60
C ASP A 63 8.79 -14.34 15.10
N MET A 64 9.21 -13.38 14.28
CA MET A 64 9.13 -13.48 12.83
C MET A 64 10.00 -14.60 12.29
N TYR A 65 11.25 -14.70 12.77
CA TYR A 65 12.15 -15.77 12.37
C TYR A 65 11.54 -17.13 12.69
N ASP A 66 11.08 -17.35 13.93
CA ASP A 66 10.49 -18.62 14.35
C ASP A 66 9.23 -18.96 13.57
N SER A 67 8.37 -17.98 13.30
CA SER A 67 7.09 -18.19 12.63
C SER A 67 7.25 -18.45 11.13
N LEU A 68 8.18 -17.79 10.47
CA LEU A 68 8.34 -17.88 9.01
C LEU A 68 9.41 -18.89 8.57
N TYR A 69 10.37 -19.23 9.43
CA TYR A 69 11.53 -20.04 9.04
C TYR A 69 11.97 -21.05 10.11
N GLY A 70 12.16 -20.58 11.35
CA GLY A 70 12.74 -21.37 12.43
C GLY A 70 11.98 -22.66 12.74
N ASN A 71 10.64 -22.65 12.74
CA ASN A 71 9.83 -23.83 13.03
C ASN A 71 9.59 -24.78 11.85
N ILE A 72 10.06 -24.42 10.65
CA ILE A 72 10.01 -25.31 9.50
C ILE A 72 11.17 -26.31 9.66
N GLY A 73 10.83 -27.60 9.83
CA GLY A 73 11.81 -28.69 9.90
C GLY A 73 12.67 -28.71 8.63
N GLU A 74 13.95 -29.08 8.74
CA GLU A 74 14.88 -29.07 7.60
C GLU A 74 14.36 -29.85 6.38
N SER A 75 13.69 -30.98 6.63
CA SER A 75 13.07 -31.82 5.60
C SER A 75 11.82 -31.22 4.96
N SER A 76 11.19 -30.22 5.59
CA SER A 76 10.01 -29.53 5.07
C SER A 76 10.32 -28.16 4.48
N ARG A 77 11.58 -27.71 4.51
CA ARG A 77 12.01 -26.45 3.88
C ARG A 77 12.04 -26.61 2.36
N SER A 78 11.17 -25.86 1.70
CA SER A 78 11.21 -25.68 0.26
C SER A 78 12.34 -24.73 -0.15
N SER A 79 12.75 -24.80 -1.41
CA SER A 79 13.76 -23.89 -1.97
C SER A 79 13.32 -22.42 -2.00
N SER A 80 12.01 -22.14 -1.83
CA SER A 80 11.44 -20.79 -1.77
C SER A 80 11.37 -20.22 -0.35
N ASP A 81 11.48 -21.05 0.71
CA ASP A 81 11.46 -20.56 2.09
C ASP A 81 12.67 -19.69 2.41
N LYS A 82 13.78 -19.85 1.68
CA LYS A 82 14.93 -18.93 1.77
C LYS A 82 14.58 -17.49 1.42
N TYR A 83 13.52 -17.24 0.64
CA TYR A 83 13.10 -15.88 0.29
C TYR A 83 12.47 -15.14 1.47
N VAL A 84 12.05 -15.85 2.53
CA VAL A 84 11.69 -15.22 3.81
C VAL A 84 12.90 -14.47 4.40
N LEU A 85 14.12 -14.97 4.21
CA LEU A 85 15.32 -14.32 4.74
C LEU A 85 15.56 -12.94 4.10
N VAL A 86 15.13 -12.75 2.85
CA VAL A 86 15.13 -11.44 2.18
C VAL A 86 14.24 -10.45 2.94
N PHE A 87 13.05 -10.90 3.34
CA PHE A 87 12.12 -10.09 4.12
C PHE A 87 12.69 -9.75 5.50
N LEU A 88 13.24 -10.74 6.21
CA LEU A 88 13.85 -10.52 7.53
C LEU A 88 15.01 -9.51 7.46
N ASN A 89 15.85 -9.61 6.41
CA ASN A 89 16.93 -8.66 6.19
C ASN A 89 16.40 -7.24 5.91
N TYR A 90 15.40 -7.11 5.03
CA TYR A 90 14.77 -5.82 4.72
C TYR A 90 14.11 -5.19 5.95
N TRP A 91 13.30 -5.97 6.67
CA TRP A 91 12.60 -5.49 7.87
C TRP A 91 13.60 -5.01 8.94
N LEU A 92 14.67 -5.76 9.17
CA LEU A 92 15.67 -5.36 10.15
C LEU A 92 16.42 -4.10 9.71
N ASN A 93 16.73 -3.98 8.41
CA ASN A 93 17.28 -2.74 7.86
C ASN A 93 16.34 -1.54 8.04
N ASP A 94 15.01 -1.70 7.93
CA ASP A 94 14.05 -0.63 8.23
C ASP A 94 14.09 -0.21 9.69
N LYS A 95 14.17 -1.17 10.62
CA LYS A 95 14.18 -0.91 12.07
C LYS A 95 15.47 -0.32 12.59
N LEU A 96 16.60 -0.60 11.95
CA LEU A 96 17.91 -0.12 12.37
C LEU A 96 18.34 1.19 11.69
N ARG A 97 17.41 1.88 11.03
CA ARG A 97 17.65 3.18 10.42
C ARG A 97 16.98 4.32 11.18
N ASP A 98 17.60 5.50 11.13
CA ASP A 98 17.01 6.72 11.64
C ASP A 98 15.93 7.28 10.69
N LYS A 99 15.40 8.47 11.03
CA LYS A 99 14.40 9.17 10.21
C LYS A 99 14.95 9.58 8.84
N ASP A 100 16.23 9.91 8.78
CA ASP A 100 16.97 10.29 7.58
C ASP A 100 17.50 9.07 6.80
N LYS A 101 17.11 7.87 7.23
CA LYS A 101 17.43 6.57 6.62
C LYS A 101 18.90 6.15 6.68
N ASN A 102 19.68 6.77 7.55
CA ASN A 102 21.04 6.33 7.84
C ASN A 102 21.01 5.10 8.73
N ILE A 103 21.88 4.13 8.45
CA ILE A 103 22.02 2.93 9.27
C ILE A 103 22.65 3.32 10.62
N LEU A 104 21.96 3.03 11.71
CA LEU A 104 22.42 3.33 13.07
C LEU A 104 23.26 2.18 13.64
N VAL A 105 22.85 0.94 13.35
CA VAL A 105 23.54 -0.29 13.76
C VAL A 105 23.49 -1.28 12.61
N SER A 106 24.57 -2.03 12.38
CA SER A 106 24.57 -3.06 11.33
C SER A 106 23.64 -4.22 11.70
N VAL A 107 22.99 -4.80 10.69
CA VAL A 107 22.11 -5.97 10.89
C VAL A 107 22.87 -7.19 11.43
N GLN A 108 24.16 -7.31 11.10
CA GLN A 108 25.03 -8.36 11.61
C GLN A 108 25.35 -8.19 13.10
N LYS A 109 25.65 -6.96 13.56
CA LYS A 109 25.84 -6.70 14.99
C LYS A 109 24.58 -6.97 15.80
N PHE A 110 23.42 -6.64 15.25
CA PHE A 110 22.14 -6.97 15.87
C PHE A 110 21.96 -8.49 16.02
N TYR A 111 22.26 -9.25 14.97
CA TYR A 111 22.23 -10.72 15.01
C TYR A 111 23.22 -11.31 16.03
N GLU A 112 24.47 -10.85 16.01
CA GLU A 112 25.51 -11.26 16.95
C GLU A 112 25.07 -11.04 18.40
N LYS A 113 24.43 -9.90 18.67
CA LYS A 113 23.89 -9.61 20.01
C LYS A 113 22.81 -10.60 20.44
N ILE A 114 21.92 -11.01 19.54
CA ILE A 114 20.95 -12.08 19.85
C ILE A 114 21.70 -13.37 20.17
N LYS A 115 22.68 -13.76 19.35
CA LYS A 115 23.45 -15.00 19.52
C LYS A 115 24.30 -15.02 20.80
N GLU A 116 24.84 -13.89 21.23
CA GLU A 116 25.54 -13.77 22.51
C GLU A 116 24.63 -14.05 23.71
N ASN A 117 23.37 -13.65 23.62
CA ASN A 117 22.42 -13.74 24.73
C ASN A 117 21.49 -14.96 24.65
N ASP A 118 21.40 -15.60 23.48
CA ASP A 118 20.58 -16.78 23.21
C ASP A 118 21.20 -17.61 22.08
N SER A 119 22.34 -18.25 22.38
CA SER A 119 23.22 -18.88 21.38
C SER A 119 22.58 -20.03 20.61
N SER A 120 21.58 -20.69 21.19
CA SER A 120 20.82 -21.80 20.59
C SER A 120 19.59 -21.35 19.79
N PHE A 121 19.27 -20.06 19.77
CA PHE A 121 18.03 -19.58 19.16
C PHE A 121 17.99 -19.82 17.65
N PHE A 122 19.07 -19.46 16.95
CA PHE A 122 19.19 -19.71 15.52
C PHE A 122 19.68 -21.13 15.27
N LYS A 123 18.88 -21.92 14.55
CA LYS A 123 19.13 -23.34 14.26
C LYS A 123 20.29 -23.58 13.30
N ASP A 124 20.56 -22.60 12.43
CA ASP A 124 21.62 -22.64 11.43
C ASP A 124 22.20 -21.23 11.22
N ASN A 125 23.28 -21.14 10.43
CA ASN A 125 23.90 -19.85 10.08
C ASN A 125 23.31 -19.23 8.80
N LEU A 126 22.28 -19.81 8.19
CA LEU A 126 21.77 -19.36 6.89
C LEU A 126 21.21 -17.94 6.97
N LEU A 127 20.55 -17.59 8.09
CA LEU A 127 20.10 -16.22 8.33
C LEU A 127 21.27 -15.25 8.33
N TYR A 128 22.35 -15.55 9.07
CA TYR A 128 23.53 -14.69 9.14
C TYR A 128 24.17 -14.46 7.76
N GLU A 129 24.26 -15.50 6.93
CA GLU A 129 24.78 -15.42 5.56
C GLU A 129 23.93 -14.55 4.62
N ASN A 130 22.66 -14.36 4.94
CA ASN A 130 21.72 -13.53 4.16
C ASN A 130 21.48 -12.14 4.78
N LEU A 131 21.95 -11.89 6.00
CA LEU A 131 21.88 -10.58 6.64
C LEU A 131 22.99 -9.68 6.13
N CYS A 132 22.61 -8.57 5.52
CA CYS A 132 23.54 -7.54 5.07
C CYS A 132 22.93 -6.15 5.20
N ASN A 133 23.77 -5.16 5.50
CA ASN A 133 23.38 -3.76 5.47
C ASN A 133 23.03 -3.40 4.02
N MET A 134 21.77 -3.04 3.78
CA MET A 134 21.33 -2.64 2.45
C MET A 134 21.91 -1.27 2.10
N GLU A 135 22.31 -1.09 0.85
CA GLU A 135 22.57 0.24 0.34
C GLU A 135 21.27 1.06 0.34
N TYR A 136 21.38 2.38 0.51
CA TYR A 136 20.21 3.25 0.62
C TYR A 136 19.28 3.13 -0.60
N SER A 137 19.85 3.05 -1.81
CA SER A 137 19.09 2.85 -3.04
C SER A 137 18.30 1.54 -3.04
N ASP A 138 18.93 0.43 -2.68
CA ASP A 138 18.28 -0.89 -2.63
C ASP A 138 17.20 -0.94 -1.56
N PHE A 139 17.45 -0.31 -0.41
CA PHE A 139 16.48 -0.19 0.68
C PHE A 139 15.24 0.58 0.23
N GLU A 140 15.41 1.75 -0.39
CA GLU A 140 14.29 2.56 -0.89
C GLU A 140 13.52 1.83 -2.01
N TYR A 141 14.20 1.09 -2.89
CA TYR A 141 13.54 0.27 -3.90
C TYR A 141 12.70 -0.85 -3.29
N MET A 142 13.24 -1.60 -2.32
CA MET A 142 12.49 -2.63 -1.62
C MET A 142 11.29 -2.06 -0.88
N LYS A 143 11.43 -0.88 -0.27
CA LYS A 143 10.33 -0.20 0.42
C LYS A 143 9.19 0.17 -0.53
N VAL A 144 9.52 0.70 -1.71
CA VAL A 144 8.51 0.99 -2.74
C VAL A 144 7.77 -0.26 -3.17
N LEU A 145 8.49 -1.34 -3.50
CA LEU A 145 7.87 -2.61 -3.89
C LEU A 145 7.00 -3.15 -2.75
N TYR A 146 7.48 -3.10 -1.51
CA TYR A 146 6.72 -3.52 -0.34
C TYR A 146 5.38 -2.76 -0.21
N GLU A 147 5.39 -1.44 -0.37
CA GLU A 147 4.16 -0.63 -0.34
C GLU A 147 3.20 -1.01 -1.48
N LEU A 148 3.70 -1.16 -2.71
CA LEU A 148 2.90 -1.54 -3.89
C LEU A 148 2.25 -2.92 -3.73
N TYR A 149 3.02 -3.93 -3.32
CA TYR A 149 2.51 -5.27 -3.07
C TYR A 149 1.52 -5.29 -1.88
N ASN A 150 1.72 -4.45 -0.86
CA ASN A 150 0.77 -4.33 0.24
C ASN A 150 -0.57 -3.75 -0.24
N TYR A 151 -0.56 -2.74 -1.11
CA TYR A 151 -1.81 -2.24 -1.72
C TYR A 151 -2.48 -3.33 -2.55
N LYS A 152 -1.74 -4.07 -3.39
CA LYS A 152 -2.27 -5.22 -4.15
C LYS A 152 -2.96 -6.22 -3.22
N ARG A 153 -2.28 -6.63 -2.15
CA ARG A 153 -2.81 -7.58 -1.16
C ARG A 153 -4.10 -7.06 -0.51
N LYS A 154 -4.14 -5.79 -0.10
CA LYS A 154 -5.32 -5.19 0.52
C LYS A 154 -6.51 -5.11 -0.44
N ILE A 155 -6.28 -4.72 -1.68
CA ILE A 155 -7.31 -4.70 -2.73
C ILE A 155 -7.85 -6.11 -2.95
N HIS A 156 -6.95 -7.08 -3.14
CA HIS A 156 -7.33 -8.49 -3.33
C HIS A 156 -8.12 -9.07 -2.14
N ASN A 157 -7.70 -8.78 -0.91
CA ASN A 157 -8.43 -9.20 0.28
C ASN A 157 -9.84 -8.61 0.33
N ILE A 158 -10.01 -7.34 -0.05
CA ILE A 158 -11.33 -6.73 -0.15
C ILE A 158 -12.16 -7.36 -1.28
N MET A 159 -11.55 -7.75 -2.40
CA MET A 159 -12.25 -8.42 -3.49
C MET A 159 -12.80 -9.79 -3.08
N ILE A 160 -12.05 -10.56 -2.27
CA ILE A 160 -12.45 -11.90 -1.82
C ILE A 160 -13.37 -11.84 -0.60
N ASN A 161 -13.03 -11.03 0.40
CA ASN A 161 -13.66 -11.06 1.74
C ASN A 161 -14.50 -9.80 2.04
N GLY A 162 -14.58 -8.84 1.12
CA GLY A 162 -15.32 -7.60 1.33
C GLY A 162 -16.83 -7.82 1.33
N GLY A 163 -17.53 -7.32 2.35
CA GLY A 163 -18.98 -7.48 2.47
C GLY A 163 -19.74 -6.24 2.96
N THR A 164 -19.07 -5.08 3.07
CA THR A 164 -19.67 -3.86 3.63
C THR A 164 -19.51 -2.67 2.68
N ASP A 165 -20.32 -1.61 2.83
CA ASP A 165 -20.13 -0.37 2.07
C ASP A 165 -18.78 0.30 2.38
N GLN A 166 -18.24 0.07 3.58
CA GLN A 166 -16.89 0.48 3.94
C GLN A 166 -15.83 -0.22 3.08
N SER A 167 -16.08 -1.46 2.65
CA SER A 167 -15.18 -2.20 1.75
C SER A 167 -15.06 -1.54 0.38
N ALA A 168 -16.15 -0.96 -0.16
CA ALA A 168 -16.12 -0.22 -1.42
C ALA A 168 -15.23 1.04 -1.31
N VAL A 169 -15.42 1.83 -0.26
CA VAL A 169 -14.61 3.04 0.00
C VAL A 169 -13.14 2.69 0.17
N LEU A 170 -12.81 1.63 0.93
CA LEU A 170 -11.43 1.18 1.10
C LEU A 170 -10.81 0.66 -0.20
N CYS A 171 -11.59 -0.06 -1.03
CA CYS A 171 -11.14 -0.52 -2.34
C CYS A 171 -10.75 0.67 -3.24
N GLU A 172 -11.58 1.71 -3.33
CA GLU A 172 -11.26 2.91 -4.09
C GLU A 172 -10.01 3.61 -3.55
N GLN A 173 -9.91 3.76 -2.22
CA GLN A 173 -8.76 4.39 -1.57
C GLN A 173 -7.45 3.65 -1.83
N TYR A 174 -7.42 2.33 -1.64
CA TYR A 174 -6.20 1.54 -1.85
C TYR A 174 -5.81 1.48 -3.32
N THR A 175 -6.80 1.41 -4.22
CA THR A 175 -6.55 1.43 -5.66
C THR A 175 -5.94 2.75 -6.09
N LYS A 176 -6.50 3.88 -5.65
CA LYS A 176 -5.95 5.21 -5.93
C LYS A 176 -4.56 5.40 -5.34
N ALA A 177 -4.33 4.93 -4.11
CA ALA A 177 -3.02 4.99 -3.48
C ALA A 177 -1.98 4.15 -4.22
N CYS A 178 -2.34 2.94 -4.67
CA CYS A 178 -1.52 2.07 -5.50
C CYS A 178 -1.12 2.77 -6.81
N TYR A 179 -2.10 3.33 -7.53
CA TYR A 179 -1.87 4.06 -8.79
C TYR A 179 -0.90 5.23 -8.61
N LEU A 180 -1.13 6.07 -7.60
CA LEU A 180 -0.28 7.24 -7.34
C LEU A 180 1.13 6.83 -6.94
N LYS A 181 1.27 5.82 -6.07
CA LYS A 181 2.57 5.30 -5.66
C LYS A 181 3.32 4.71 -6.84
N TYR A 182 2.66 3.94 -7.70
CA TYR A 182 3.27 3.34 -8.89
C TYR A 182 3.82 4.42 -9.84
N LYS A 183 3.01 5.45 -10.10
CA LYS A 183 3.40 6.56 -10.96
C LYS A 183 4.55 7.39 -10.36
N GLU A 184 4.50 7.68 -9.06
CA GLU A 184 5.60 8.32 -8.33
C GLU A 184 6.88 7.47 -8.40
N SER A 185 6.76 6.15 -8.35
CA SER A 185 7.90 5.23 -8.40
C SER A 185 8.57 5.29 -9.77
N ILE A 186 7.79 5.28 -10.86
CA ILE A 186 8.31 5.50 -12.21
C ILE A 186 9.01 6.86 -12.33
N TYR A 187 8.42 7.91 -11.75
CA TYR A 187 9.04 9.22 -11.72
C TYR A 187 10.40 9.21 -11.00
N LYS A 188 10.49 8.56 -9.83
CA LYS A 188 11.76 8.43 -9.11
C LYS A 188 12.77 7.55 -9.86
N CYS A 189 12.30 6.60 -10.68
CA CYS A 189 13.14 5.78 -11.57
C CYS A 189 13.75 6.55 -12.75
N LEU A 190 13.33 7.79 -13.03
CA LEU A 190 13.83 8.56 -14.18
C LEU A 190 15.36 8.74 -14.20
N ASN A 191 16.02 8.55 -13.05
CA ASN A 191 17.48 8.53 -12.90
C ASN A 191 18.02 7.19 -12.34
N GLY A 192 17.24 6.10 -12.41
CA GLY A 192 17.39 4.89 -11.58
C GLY A 192 17.78 3.59 -12.30
N SER A 193 17.96 2.54 -11.52
CA SER A 193 18.45 1.21 -11.91
C SER A 193 17.49 0.46 -12.87
N TYR A 194 18.02 -0.06 -14.00
CA TYR A 194 17.29 -0.89 -14.96
C TYR A 194 16.50 -2.04 -14.31
N ASN A 195 17.05 -2.61 -13.23
CA ASN A 195 16.41 -3.70 -12.51
C ASN A 195 15.13 -3.24 -11.81
N PHE A 196 15.13 -2.06 -11.19
CA PHE A 196 13.93 -1.57 -10.50
C PHE A 196 12.78 -1.28 -11.47
N LEU A 197 13.08 -0.79 -12.68
CA LEU A 197 12.07 -0.65 -13.74
C LEU A 197 11.47 -2.00 -14.15
N LYS A 198 12.31 -3.04 -14.27
CA LYS A 198 11.84 -4.40 -14.56
C LYS A 198 10.88 -4.89 -13.48
N ASP A 199 11.18 -4.60 -12.22
CA ASP A 199 10.38 -5.04 -11.07
C ASP A 199 9.02 -4.31 -11.03
N LEU A 200 8.98 -3.01 -11.35
CA LEU A 200 7.74 -2.27 -11.51
C LEU A 200 6.88 -2.80 -12.66
N LYS A 201 7.49 -3.20 -13.79
CA LYS A 201 6.77 -3.85 -14.90
C LYS A 201 6.20 -5.21 -14.49
N THR A 202 6.96 -5.99 -13.72
CA THR A 202 6.50 -7.27 -13.16
C THR A 202 5.34 -7.06 -12.19
N PHE A 203 5.46 -6.11 -11.26
CA PHE A 203 4.38 -5.75 -10.34
C PHE A 203 3.11 -5.37 -11.08
N LYS A 204 3.20 -4.52 -12.12
CA LYS A 204 2.03 -4.11 -12.93
C LYS A 204 1.29 -5.32 -13.49
N ARG A 205 2.01 -6.26 -14.12
CA ARG A 205 1.41 -7.49 -14.67
C ARG A 205 0.72 -8.31 -13.58
N ILE A 206 1.36 -8.48 -12.43
CA ILE A 206 0.79 -9.22 -11.30
C ILE A 206 -0.48 -8.52 -10.78
N TYR A 207 -0.45 -7.20 -10.64
CA TYR A 207 -1.60 -6.40 -10.23
C TYR A 207 -2.77 -6.54 -11.22
N GLU A 208 -2.53 -6.40 -12.52
CA GLU A 208 -3.55 -6.54 -13.57
C GLU A 208 -4.15 -7.94 -13.59
N ILE A 209 -3.32 -8.99 -13.47
CA ILE A 209 -3.78 -10.36 -13.32
C ILE A 209 -4.65 -10.50 -12.07
N SER A 210 -4.23 -9.91 -10.95
CA SER A 210 -4.95 -9.99 -9.67
C SER A 210 -6.33 -9.34 -9.72
N ILE A 211 -6.49 -8.24 -10.46
CA ILE A 211 -7.77 -7.53 -10.57
C ILE A 211 -8.68 -8.09 -11.67
N ASN A 212 -8.10 -8.73 -12.70
CA ASN A 212 -8.85 -9.33 -13.83
C ASN A 212 -9.29 -10.77 -13.58
N LYS A 213 -8.57 -11.55 -12.76
CA LYS A 213 -8.90 -12.97 -12.48
C LYS A 213 -10.10 -13.18 -11.56
N SER A 214 -10.55 -12.15 -10.84
CA SER A 214 -11.73 -12.26 -9.99
C SER A 214 -13.00 -12.27 -10.84
N THR A 215 -13.39 -13.43 -11.34
CA THR A 215 -14.70 -13.68 -11.96
C THR A 215 -15.85 -13.53 -10.96
N ASP A 216 -15.53 -13.58 -9.67
CA ASP A 216 -16.43 -13.27 -8.57
C ASP A 216 -15.92 -11.97 -7.92
N HIS A 217 -16.22 -10.84 -8.57
CA HIS A 217 -16.07 -9.54 -7.93
C HIS A 217 -17.10 -9.52 -6.81
N GLY A 218 -16.72 -9.94 -5.59
CA GLY A 218 -17.54 -9.73 -4.41
C GLY A 218 -18.15 -8.33 -4.50
N GLU A 219 -19.47 -8.22 -4.35
CA GLU A 219 -20.37 -7.22 -4.99
C GLU A 219 -19.97 -5.72 -4.86
N LYS A 220 -18.90 -5.39 -4.12
CA LYS A 220 -18.55 -4.06 -3.63
C LYS A 220 -17.17 -3.53 -4.07
N CYS A 221 -16.16 -4.34 -4.41
CA CYS A 221 -14.94 -3.85 -5.10
C CYS A 221 -15.12 -4.02 -6.61
N LYS A 222 -16.07 -3.26 -7.15
CA LYS A 222 -16.53 -3.38 -8.53
C LYS A 222 -15.43 -2.94 -9.51
N PRO A 223 -15.46 -3.43 -10.77
CA PRO A 223 -14.50 -3.04 -11.82
C PRO A 223 -14.26 -1.54 -11.95
N HIS A 224 -15.30 -0.71 -11.81
CA HIS A 224 -15.16 0.75 -11.91
C HIS A 224 -14.39 1.42 -10.76
N HIS A 225 -14.19 0.74 -9.62
CA HIS A 225 -13.29 1.21 -8.55
C HIS A 225 -11.82 0.85 -8.83
N LEU A 226 -11.56 -0.09 -9.73
CA LEU A 226 -10.23 -0.59 -10.04
C LEU A 226 -9.60 0.28 -11.13
N ILE A 227 -8.41 0.80 -10.85
CA ILE A 227 -7.68 1.71 -11.72
C ILE A 227 -6.55 0.91 -12.36
N PRO A 228 -6.52 0.78 -13.69
CA PRO A 228 -5.39 0.21 -14.40
C PRO A 228 -4.13 1.03 -14.16
N LEU A 229 -2.99 0.37 -14.05
CA LEU A 229 -1.72 1.07 -13.89
C LEU A 229 -1.24 1.58 -15.26
N PRO A 230 -0.75 2.83 -15.36
CA PRO A 230 -0.36 3.43 -16.63
C PRO A 230 0.84 2.70 -17.24
N GLU A 231 1.05 2.81 -18.55
CA GLU A 231 2.31 2.36 -19.13
C GLU A 231 3.46 3.27 -18.71
N TYR A 232 4.67 2.69 -18.68
CA TYR A 232 5.89 3.44 -18.37
C TYR A 232 6.03 4.66 -19.29
N ASP A 233 5.89 4.46 -20.61
CA ASP A 233 6.03 5.53 -21.61
C ASP A 233 4.95 6.61 -21.47
N ASP A 234 3.77 6.27 -20.96
CA ASP A 234 2.70 7.25 -20.69
C ASP A 234 3.09 8.17 -19.53
N VAL A 235 3.63 7.60 -18.45
CA VAL A 235 4.12 8.36 -17.30
C VAL A 235 5.29 9.26 -17.71
N LEU A 236 6.19 8.76 -18.57
CA LEU A 236 7.30 9.55 -19.11
C LEU A 236 6.82 10.74 -19.95
N ARG A 237 5.86 10.52 -20.84
CA ARG A 237 5.28 11.59 -21.66
C ARG A 237 4.59 12.64 -20.81
N GLU A 238 3.85 12.21 -19.79
CA GLU A 238 3.23 13.14 -18.85
C GLU A 238 4.26 13.96 -18.08
N TYR A 239 5.38 13.36 -17.69
CA TYR A 239 6.48 14.06 -17.03
C TYR A 239 7.16 15.10 -17.92
N ASN A 240 7.43 14.76 -19.18
CA ASN A 240 8.10 15.66 -20.12
C ASN A 240 7.20 16.82 -20.58
N ASN A 241 5.92 16.82 -20.21
CA ASN A 241 5.03 17.94 -20.48
C ASN A 241 5.26 19.12 -19.50
N PRO A 242 5.20 20.37 -19.95
CA PRO A 242 5.49 21.57 -19.14
C PRO A 242 4.51 21.84 -17.98
N LYS A 243 3.48 21.00 -17.75
CA LYS A 243 2.56 21.07 -16.59
C LYS A 243 3.19 20.49 -15.30
N LYS A 244 4.47 20.77 -15.08
CA LYS A 244 5.37 20.16 -14.08
C LYS A 244 4.95 20.34 -12.61
N GLU A 245 4.32 21.46 -12.26
CA GLU A 245 4.03 21.82 -10.86
C GLU A 245 2.79 21.12 -10.26
N GLN A 246 1.82 20.75 -11.09
CA GLN A 246 0.56 20.18 -10.60
C GLN A 246 0.74 18.75 -10.04
N PHE A 247 1.65 17.97 -10.64
CA PHE A 247 1.84 16.57 -10.29
C PHE A 247 2.55 16.40 -8.94
N GLN A 248 3.60 17.19 -8.68
CA GLN A 248 4.32 17.18 -7.40
C GLN A 248 3.38 17.58 -6.24
N ARG A 249 2.54 18.61 -6.42
CA ARG A 249 1.57 19.04 -5.39
C ARG A 249 0.49 17.99 -5.09
N ILE A 250 -0.01 17.27 -6.08
CA ILE A 250 -1.04 16.24 -5.90
C ILE A 250 -0.51 15.01 -5.16
N ILE A 251 0.74 14.60 -5.45
CA ILE A 251 1.38 13.45 -4.78
C ILE A 251 1.56 13.73 -3.29
N THR A 252 2.13 14.90 -2.93
CA THR A 252 2.44 15.22 -1.53
C THR A 252 1.18 15.27 -0.65
N ILE A 253 0.07 15.78 -1.18
CA ILE A 253 -1.21 15.89 -0.45
C ILE A 253 -1.88 14.52 -0.29
N THR A 254 -1.80 13.66 -1.32
CA THR A 254 -2.51 12.37 -1.31
C THR A 254 -1.80 11.29 -0.47
N ILE A 255 -0.50 11.42 -0.20
CA ILE A 255 0.24 10.47 0.66
C ILE A 255 0.06 10.77 2.16
N LEU A 256 -0.11 12.05 2.53
CA LEU A 256 -0.23 12.45 3.94
C LEU A 256 -1.56 11.99 4.57
N VAL A 257 -2.63 11.94 3.78
CA VAL A 257 -3.99 11.60 4.26
C VAL A 257 -4.14 10.10 4.61
N PRO A 258 -3.64 9.13 3.81
CA PRO A 258 -3.66 7.71 4.18
C PRO A 258 -2.70 7.32 5.31
N LEU A 259 -1.56 8.01 5.46
CA LEU A 259 -0.62 7.76 6.57
C LEU A 259 -1.24 8.06 7.94
N LEU A 260 -2.11 9.07 8.03
CA LEU A 260 -2.88 9.36 9.23
C LEU A 260 -3.99 8.32 9.46
N ALA A 261 -4.63 7.81 8.40
CA ALA A 261 -5.66 6.77 8.53
C ALA A 261 -5.10 5.40 8.98
N LEU A 262 -3.84 5.08 8.64
CA LEU A 262 -3.16 3.84 9.02
C LEU A 262 -2.57 3.87 10.45
N SER A 263 -2.66 4.98 11.17
CA SER A 263 -2.13 5.16 12.54
C SER A 263 -3.20 5.40 13.61
N PHE A 264 -4.49 5.19 13.31
CA PHE A 264 -5.56 5.23 14.31
C PHE A 264 -5.95 3.82 14.80
N PRO A 265 -5.44 3.33 15.94
CA PRO A 265 -6.20 2.41 16.77
C PRO A 265 -7.24 3.24 17.52
N PHE A 266 -8.41 3.47 16.92
CA PHE A 266 -9.46 4.27 17.56
C PHE A 266 -10.84 3.64 17.51
N ILE A 267 -10.96 2.44 18.08
CA ILE A 267 -12.25 1.92 18.55
C ILE A 267 -12.01 1.06 19.81
N SER A 268 -11.65 1.66 20.94
CA SER A 268 -11.83 0.98 22.24
C SER A 268 -11.76 1.86 23.50
N SER A 269 -11.51 3.17 23.42
CA SER A 269 -11.64 4.04 24.60
C SER A 269 -12.99 4.76 24.62
N ASN A 270 -13.83 4.43 25.60
CA ASN A 270 -15.10 5.11 25.91
C ASN A 270 -14.94 6.59 26.36
N THR A 271 -13.82 7.22 26.04
CA THR A 271 -13.46 8.58 26.47
C THR A 271 -13.71 9.63 25.38
N PHE A 272 -14.10 9.24 24.16
CA PHE A 272 -14.28 10.14 23.00
C PHE A 272 -15.73 10.38 22.56
N THR A 273 -16.68 10.15 23.47
CA THR A 273 -18.12 10.43 23.26
C THR A 273 -18.42 11.88 22.81
N PRO A 274 -17.75 12.94 23.31
CA PRO A 274 -18.07 14.31 22.91
C PRO A 274 -17.72 14.62 21.44
N MET A 275 -16.57 14.13 20.95
CA MET A 275 -16.15 14.35 19.56
C MET A 275 -17.01 13.57 18.57
N ARG A 276 -17.45 12.35 18.95
CA ARG A 276 -18.35 11.54 18.11
C ARG A 276 -19.71 12.21 17.92
N GLN A 277 -20.22 12.88 18.96
CA GLN A 277 -21.43 13.70 18.88
C GLN A 277 -21.21 14.93 17.97
N TYR A 278 -20.11 15.66 18.16
CA TYR A 278 -19.78 16.83 17.34
C TYR A 278 -19.63 16.51 15.84
N VAL A 279 -18.95 15.42 15.49
CA VAL A 279 -18.81 14.97 14.10
C VAL A 279 -20.14 14.47 13.54
N SER A 280 -20.94 13.75 14.33
CA SER A 280 -22.28 13.29 13.93
C SER A 280 -23.23 14.45 13.65
N GLU A 281 -23.20 15.51 14.48
CA GLU A 281 -24.00 16.71 14.24
C GLU A 281 -23.56 17.47 13.00
N LYS A 282 -22.25 17.58 12.74
CA LYS A 282 -21.72 18.17 11.50
C LYS A 282 -22.13 17.37 10.26
N ILE A 283 -22.07 16.04 10.31
CA ILE A 283 -22.50 15.16 9.21
C ILE A 283 -24.01 15.26 8.98
N LYS A 284 -24.83 15.27 10.05
CA LYS A 284 -26.28 15.47 9.95
C LYS A 284 -26.63 16.83 9.34
N LYS A 285 -25.90 17.90 9.71
CA LYS A 285 -26.10 19.24 9.16
C LYS A 285 -25.77 19.30 7.66
N THR A 286 -24.68 18.66 7.22
CA THR A 286 -24.32 18.56 5.79
C THR A 286 -25.30 17.68 5.01
N ARG A 287 -25.83 16.61 5.61
CA ARG A 287 -26.86 15.76 4.99
C ARG A 287 -28.18 16.52 4.80
N ASN A 288 -28.60 17.32 5.78
CA ASN A 288 -29.80 18.15 5.65
C ASN A 288 -29.65 19.24 4.58
N ILE A 289 -28.45 19.83 4.41
CA ILE A 289 -28.17 20.77 3.32
C ILE A 289 -28.24 20.08 1.95
N LEU A 290 -27.72 18.86 1.83
CA LEU A 290 -27.76 18.07 0.59
C LEU A 290 -29.19 17.63 0.23
N MET A 291 -30.01 17.23 1.21
CA MET A 291 -31.42 16.86 0.99
C MET A 291 -32.28 18.09 0.65
N ASN A 292 -32.00 19.26 1.23
CA ASN A 292 -32.67 20.51 0.85
C ASN A 292 -32.27 21.00 -0.56
N MET A 293 -31.07 20.65 -1.03
CA MET A 293 -30.67 20.92 -2.43
C MET A 293 -31.36 19.97 -3.44
N ASP A 294 -31.74 18.77 -3.00
CA ASP A 294 -32.45 17.79 -3.83
C ASP A 294 -33.97 18.06 -3.89
N GLU A 295 -34.57 18.61 -2.82
CA GLU A 295 -35.95 19.13 -2.84
C GLU A 295 -36.09 20.34 -3.79
N ASN A 296 -35.14 21.28 -3.78
CA ASN A 296 -35.13 22.41 -4.72
C ASN A 296 -34.90 21.98 -6.18
N ARG A 297 -34.22 20.85 -6.42
CA ARG A 297 -34.11 20.26 -7.77
C ARG A 297 -35.39 19.59 -8.24
N LYS A 298 -36.15 18.95 -7.33
CA LYS A 298 -37.45 18.34 -7.66
C LYS A 298 -38.54 19.40 -7.90
N GLN A 299 -38.45 20.56 -7.23
CA GLN A 299 -39.37 21.68 -7.46
C GLN A 299 -39.08 22.42 -8.79
N PHE A 300 -37.83 22.41 -9.26
CA PHE A 300 -37.45 22.95 -10.58
C PHE A 300 -37.82 22.05 -11.77
N LEU A 301 -38.16 20.78 -11.54
CA LEU A 301 -38.51 19.82 -12.61
C LEU A 301 -40.03 19.64 -12.81
N LEU A 302 -40.87 20.35 -12.05
CA LEU A 302 -42.34 20.30 -12.16
C LEU A 302 -42.97 21.49 -12.91
N HIS A 303 -42.16 22.43 -13.40
CA HIS A 303 -42.63 23.47 -14.33
C HIS A 303 -41.94 23.29 -15.69
N SER A 304 -42.46 22.35 -16.48
CA SER A 304 -42.38 22.46 -17.93
C SER A 304 -43.60 23.25 -18.37
N PRO A 305 -43.47 24.42 -19.01
CA PRO A 305 -44.61 25.04 -19.68
C PRO A 305 -44.89 24.25 -20.95
N ASP A 306 -46.08 23.69 -21.03
CA ASP A 306 -46.69 23.23 -22.27
C ASP A 306 -46.70 24.40 -23.27
N PHE A 307 -46.13 24.18 -24.45
CA PHE A 307 -46.25 25.10 -25.57
C PHE A 307 -47.53 24.75 -26.34
N ASP A 308 -48.59 25.50 -26.10
CA ASP A 308 -49.71 25.67 -27.02
C ASP A 308 -49.51 26.92 -27.89
N ASN A 309 -49.93 26.78 -29.14
CA ASN A 309 -49.78 27.70 -30.28
C ASN A 309 -50.30 29.13 -30.04
N GLU A 310 -49.64 30.15 -30.62
CA GLU A 310 -50.28 31.13 -31.53
C GLU A 310 -49.26 32.03 -32.28
N ILE A 311 -49.41 31.96 -33.61
CA ILE A 311 -49.03 32.81 -34.75
C ILE A 311 -48.57 34.26 -34.48
N SER A 312 -47.44 34.67 -35.11
CA SER A 312 -47.39 35.86 -36.01
C SER A 312 -46.05 35.99 -36.75
N ASP A 313 -46.12 35.63 -38.04
CA ASP A 313 -45.51 36.24 -39.24
C ASP A 313 -44.33 37.23 -39.11
N ASN A 314 -43.18 36.89 -39.70
CA ASN A 314 -42.67 37.42 -40.99
C ASN A 314 -41.13 37.36 -41.04
N GLY A 315 -40.59 36.83 -42.14
CA GLY A 315 -39.14 36.84 -42.41
C GLY A 315 -38.66 35.58 -43.11
N GLU A 316 -39.05 35.43 -44.38
CA GLU A 316 -38.53 34.43 -45.31
C GLU A 316 -37.00 34.40 -45.29
N HIS A 317 -36.39 33.21 -45.17
CA HIS A 317 -35.29 32.78 -46.04
C HIS A 317 -35.19 31.24 -46.06
N LYS A 318 -35.32 30.70 -47.27
CA LYS A 318 -35.28 29.28 -47.63
C LYS A 318 -33.85 28.74 -47.52
N ILE A 319 -33.66 27.60 -46.84
CA ILE A 319 -32.49 26.73 -47.05
C ILE A 319 -33.02 25.32 -47.32
N GLY A 320 -32.82 24.86 -48.55
CA GLY A 320 -33.25 23.56 -49.04
C GLY A 320 -32.31 22.43 -48.60
N TYR A 321 -32.90 21.30 -48.24
CA TYR A 321 -32.22 20.05 -47.98
C TYR A 321 -31.92 19.32 -49.30
N TYR A 322 -30.69 18.87 -49.49
CA TYR A 322 -30.37 17.77 -50.40
C TYR A 322 -29.84 16.58 -49.58
N SER A 323 -30.66 15.53 -49.54
CA SER A 323 -30.26 14.17 -49.19
C SER A 323 -29.78 13.49 -50.47
N VAL A 324 -28.60 12.86 -50.43
CA VAL A 324 -28.20 11.88 -51.44
C VAL A 324 -27.72 10.62 -50.74
N ARG A 325 -28.41 9.52 -51.06
CA ARG A 325 -28.10 8.15 -50.69
C ARG A 325 -27.54 7.46 -51.95
N ASN A 326 -26.38 6.84 -51.78
CA ASN A 326 -25.77 5.68 -52.44
C ASN A 326 -25.90 5.47 -53.96
N PHE A 327 -24.74 5.15 -54.56
CA PHE A 327 -24.61 3.97 -55.43
C PHE A 327 -23.69 2.96 -54.75
#